data_AF-U5WYX3-F1
#
_entry.id   AF-U5WYX3-F1
#
_cell.length_a   1.000
_cell.length_b   1.000
_cell.length_c   1.000
_cell.angle_alpha   90.00
_cell.angle_beta   90.00
_cell.angle_gamma   90.00
#
_symmetry.space_group_name_H-M   'P 1'
#
loop_
_entity.id
_entity.type
_entity.pdbx_description
1 polymer ?
#
loop_
_entity_poly.entity_id
_entity_poly.type
_entity_poly.pdbx_seq_one_letter_code
_entity_poly.pdbx_strand_id
1 'polypeptide(L)'
;MVDWINGAPPAELAAELMAAFDPKMSGSTPALALSEFSDWMFRGFPRRSGLIVPARPVLEPMLEAVQLLEHSELICVRWIINNEFRWSATRLGLATLAEGKAAVRQRIKDRTCR
;
A
#
# COMPACT_ATOMS: atom_id res chain seq x y z
N MET A 1 2.25 13.45 8.42
CA MET A 1 2.34 12.17 7.66
C MET A 1 2.36 10.98 8.61
N VAL A 2 3.34 10.87 9.52
CA VAL A 2 3.35 9.78 10.53
C VAL A 2 2.05 9.73 11.35
N ASP A 3 1.59 10.86 11.89
CA ASP A 3 0.32 10.90 12.66
C ASP A 3 -0.90 10.54 11.82
N TRP A 4 -0.85 10.83 10.51
CA TRP A 4 -1.91 10.44 9.59
C TRP A 4 -1.88 8.93 9.34
N ILE A 5 -0.72 8.33 9.08
CA ILE A 5 -0.59 6.87 8.87
C ILE A 5 -1.09 6.11 10.11
N ASN A 6 -0.77 6.60 11.31
CA ASN A 6 -1.15 5.94 12.56
C ASN A 6 -2.60 6.18 12.98
N GLY A 7 -3.22 7.27 12.53
CA GLY A 7 -4.60 7.63 12.87
C GLY A 7 -5.62 7.34 11.77
N ALA A 8 -5.18 7.05 10.54
CA ALA A 8 -6.06 6.79 9.42
C ALA A 8 -6.78 5.44 9.61
N PRO A 9 -8.07 5.33 9.21
CA PRO A 9 -8.71 4.03 9.10
C PRO A 9 -7.89 3.11 8.18
N PRO A 10 -7.72 1.82 8.52
CA PRO A 10 -6.91 0.89 7.73
C PRO A 10 -7.30 0.83 6.25
N ALA A 11 -8.60 0.95 5.93
CA ALA A 11 -9.09 0.97 4.55
C ALA A 11 -8.70 2.24 3.77
N GLU A 12 -8.57 3.40 4.45
CA GLU A 12 -8.08 4.63 3.82
C GLU A 12 -6.58 4.51 3.52
N LEU A 13 -5.81 3.98 4.48
CA LEU A 13 -4.39 3.72 4.26
C LEU A 13 -4.17 2.69 3.14
N ALA A 14 -4.96 1.62 3.10
CA ALA A 14 -4.92 0.62 2.04
C ALA A 14 -5.20 1.24 0.66
N ALA A 15 -6.19 2.13 0.55
CA ALA A 15 -6.48 2.82 -0.71
C ALA A 15 -5.33 3.76 -1.15
N GLU A 16 -4.63 4.40 -0.21
CA GLU A 16 -3.42 5.17 -0.50
C GLU A 16 -2.25 4.30 -0.95
N LEU A 17 -2.02 3.14 -0.31
CA LEU A 17 -0.99 2.19 -0.71
C LEU A 17 -1.28 1.58 -2.09
N MET A 18 -2.54 1.27 -2.39
CA MET A 18 -2.95 0.74 -3.69
C MET A 18 -2.58 1.68 -4.84
N ALA A 19 -2.64 3.01 -4.60
CA ALA A 19 -2.26 4.01 -5.60
C ALA A 19 -0.77 3.96 -5.99
N ALA A 20 0.10 3.29 -5.21
CA ALA A 20 1.49 3.06 -5.58
C ALA A 20 1.64 2.17 -6.83
N PHE A 21 0.60 1.39 -7.17
CA PHE A 21 0.55 0.55 -8.37
C PHE A 21 -0.07 1.25 -9.58
N ASP A 22 -0.42 2.54 -9.48
CA ASP A 22 -0.97 3.26 -10.63
C ASP A 22 0.11 3.40 -11.72
N PRO A 23 -0.07 2.81 -12.91
CA PRO A 23 0.92 2.89 -13.99
C PRO A 23 1.13 4.31 -14.52
N LYS A 24 0.21 5.24 -14.24
CA LYS A 24 0.38 6.66 -14.59
C LYS A 24 1.36 7.39 -13.68
N MET A 25 1.66 6.82 -12.51
CA MET A 25 2.67 7.36 -11.60
C MET A 25 4.06 6.89 -12.07
N SER A 26 4.95 7.85 -12.33
CA SER A 26 6.33 7.57 -12.74
C SER A 26 7.04 6.69 -11.70
N GLY A 27 7.58 5.54 -12.12
CA GLY A 27 8.29 4.60 -11.25
C GLY A 27 7.48 3.41 -10.75
N SER A 28 6.26 3.15 -11.26
CA SER A 28 5.47 1.95 -10.92
C SER A 28 6.23 0.68 -11.30
N THR A 29 6.93 0.08 -10.34
CA THR A 29 7.50 -1.27 -10.48
C THR A 29 6.35 -2.29 -10.48
N PRO A 30 6.50 -3.41 -11.22
CA PRO A 30 5.46 -4.43 -11.26
C PRO A 30 5.27 -5.16 -9.93
N ALA A 31 6.21 -5.01 -9.00
CA ALA A 31 6.11 -5.52 -7.65
C ALA A 31 6.75 -4.54 -6.65
N LEU A 32 6.06 -4.27 -5.55
CA LEU A 32 6.47 -3.38 -4.48
C LEU A 32 6.74 -4.16 -3.20
N ALA A 33 7.77 -3.77 -2.47
CA ALA A 33 8.15 -4.21 -1.15
C ALA A 33 7.64 -3.21 -0.12
N LEU A 34 7.82 -3.54 1.16
CA LEU A 34 7.33 -2.70 2.25
C LEU A 34 8.10 -1.38 2.32
N SER A 35 9.40 -1.42 2.01
CA SER A 35 10.24 -0.24 1.83
C SER A 35 9.72 0.70 0.73
N GLU A 36 9.26 0.15 -0.40
CA GLU A 36 8.73 0.94 -1.53
C GLU A 36 7.35 1.52 -1.21
N PHE A 37 6.50 0.81 -0.45
CA PHE A 37 5.27 1.40 0.11
C PHE A 37 5.55 2.56 1.07
N SER A 38 6.62 2.45 1.87
CA SER A 38 7.03 3.54 2.77
C SER A 38 7.49 4.74 1.95
N ASP A 39 8.41 4.53 1.00
CA ASP A 39 8.87 5.59 0.11
C ASP A 39 7.72 6.28 -0.61
N TRP A 40 6.72 5.52 -1.06
CA TRP A 40 5.49 6.05 -1.62
C TRP A 40 4.76 6.97 -0.65
N MET A 41 4.51 6.53 0.58
CA MET A 41 3.81 7.34 1.60
C MET A 41 4.54 8.64 1.94
N PHE A 42 5.87 8.66 1.83
CA PHE A 42 6.70 9.83 2.13
C PHE A 42 7.16 10.62 0.90
N ARG A 43 6.68 10.30 -0.32
CA ARG A 43 7.13 10.91 -1.59
C ARG A 43 7.02 12.45 -1.67
N GLY A 44 6.14 13.06 -0.87
CA GLY A 44 5.97 14.52 -0.80
C GLY A 44 6.86 15.22 0.24
N PHE A 45 7.73 14.48 0.92
CA PHE A 45 8.61 14.99 1.97
C PHE A 45 10.07 14.90 1.52
N PRO A 46 10.95 15.84 1.93
CA PRO A 46 12.36 15.72 1.66
C PRO A 46 12.87 14.39 2.21
N ARG A 47 13.61 13.64 1.40
CA ARG A 47 14.32 12.44 1.85
C ARG A 47 15.18 12.87 3.04
N ARG A 48 14.80 12.45 4.25
CA ARG A 48 15.60 12.73 5.43
C ARG A 48 16.93 12.01 5.23
N SER A 49 18.00 12.76 5.03
CA SER A 49 19.37 12.24 4.95
C SER A 49 19.76 11.72 6.32
N GLY A 50 19.38 10.48 6.62
CA GLY A 50 19.59 9.84 7.91
C GLY A 50 19.00 8.44 7.86
N LEU A 51 19.67 7.51 8.54
CA LEU A 51 19.38 6.09 8.59
C LEU A 51 18.09 5.80 9.41
N ILE A 52 17.02 6.56 9.15
CA ILE A 52 15.72 6.31 9.72
C ILE A 52 15.05 5.31 8.80
N VAL A 53 15.37 4.03 9.05
CA VAL A 53 14.47 2.90 8.80
C VAL A 53 13.05 3.41 9.07
N PRO A 54 12.06 3.22 8.17
CA PRO A 54 10.67 3.61 8.44
C PRO A 54 10.35 3.24 9.87
N ALA A 55 10.25 4.28 10.69
CA ALA A 55 10.36 4.10 12.12
C ALA A 55 9.26 3.13 12.52
N ARG A 56 9.58 2.13 13.34
CA ARG A 56 8.63 1.19 14.00
C ARG A 56 7.18 1.70 14.12
N PRO A 57 6.91 2.97 14.53
CA PRO A 57 5.55 3.52 14.59
C PRO A 57 4.64 3.34 13.36
N VAL A 58 5.13 3.33 12.12
CA VAL A 58 4.25 3.23 10.92
C VAL A 58 4.15 1.82 10.34
N LEU A 59 4.99 0.89 10.82
CA LEU A 59 5.12 -0.44 10.24
C LEU A 59 3.84 -1.27 10.39
N GLU A 60 3.26 -1.26 11.59
CA GLU A 60 2.05 -2.02 11.91
C GLU A 60 0.85 -1.55 11.07
N PRO A 61 0.50 -0.24 11.03
CA PRO A 61 -0.58 0.24 10.16
C PRO A 61 -0.37 -0.10 8.69
N MET A 62 0.87 -0.02 8.19
CA MET A 62 1.18 -0.37 6.80
C MET A 62 0.96 -1.85 6.51
N LEU A 63 1.38 -2.74 7.42
CA LEU A 63 1.17 -4.18 7.28
C LEU A 63 -0.31 -4.54 7.33
N GLU A 64 -1.08 -3.94 8.23
CA GLU A 64 -2.53 -4.12 8.30
C GLU A 64 -3.21 -3.68 6.99
N ALA A 65 -2.82 -2.52 6.46
CA ALA A 65 -3.34 -2.04 5.18
C ALA A 65 -2.99 -2.97 4.01
N VAL A 66 -1.77 -3.50 3.96
CA VAL A 66 -1.35 -4.52 2.97
C VAL A 66 -2.17 -5.79 3.10
N GLN A 67 -2.40 -6.28 4.32
CA GLN A 67 -3.23 -7.46 4.58
C GLN A 67 -4.68 -7.26 4.12
N LEU A 68 -5.24 -6.07 4.30
CA LEU A 68 -6.58 -5.75 3.77
C LEU A 68 -6.64 -5.80 2.24
N LEU A 69 -5.61 -5.27 1.56
CA LEU A 69 -5.52 -5.35 0.10
C LEU A 69 -5.41 -6.79 -0.39
N GLU A 70 -4.61 -7.63 0.28
CA GLU A 70 -4.52 -9.06 -0.03
C GLU A 70 -5.84 -9.79 0.18
N HIS A 71 -6.47 -9.60 1.35
CA HIS A 71 -7.75 -10.22 1.70
C HIS A 71 -8.87 -9.81 0.74
N SER A 72 -8.76 -8.61 0.17
CA SER A 72 -9.69 -8.06 -0.82
C SER A 72 -9.38 -8.48 -2.26
N GLU A 73 -8.33 -9.29 -2.46
CA GLU A 73 -7.85 -9.81 -3.74
C GLU A 73 -7.32 -8.70 -4.68
N LEU A 74 -6.94 -7.54 -4.12
CA LEU A 74 -6.46 -6.38 -4.86
C LEU A 74 -4.96 -6.46 -5.14
N ILE A 75 -4.20 -7.08 -4.25
CA ILE A 75 -2.78 -7.39 -4.43
C ILE A 75 -2.52 -8.86 -4.08
N CYS A 76 -1.37 -9.37 -4.50
CA CYS A 76 -0.88 -10.68 -4.07
C CYS A 76 0.64 -10.66 -3.87
N VAL A 77 1.14 -11.49 -2.96
CA VAL A 77 2.58 -11.78 -2.87
C VAL A 77 3.00 -12.48 -4.16
N ARG A 78 3.96 -11.90 -4.86
CA ARG A 78 4.55 -12.47 -6.07
C ARG A 78 5.89 -13.13 -5.80
N TRP A 79 6.75 -12.50 -5.01
CA TRP A 79 8.10 -12.98 -4.71
C TRP A 79 8.49 -12.72 -3.25
N ILE A 80 9.51 -13.43 -2.79
CA ILE A 80 10.25 -13.12 -1.57
C ILE A 80 11.71 -12.93 -1.98
N ILE A 81 12.23 -11.72 -1.87
CA ILE A 81 13.60 -11.36 -2.29
C ILE A 81 14.29 -10.74 -1.07
N ASN A 82 15.50 -11.18 -0.74
CA ASN A 82 16.26 -10.70 0.42
C ASN A 82 15.46 -10.76 1.74
N ASN A 83 14.65 -11.80 1.93
CA ASN A 83 13.76 -11.97 3.08
C ASN A 83 12.66 -10.88 3.22
N GLU A 84 12.34 -10.18 2.13
CA GLU A 84 11.25 -9.21 2.05
C GLU A 84 10.20 -9.68 1.03
N PHE A 85 8.93 -9.62 1.42
CA PHE A 85 7.81 -9.90 0.53
C PHE A 85 7.69 -8.81 -0.55
N ARG A 86 7.37 -9.23 -1.78
CA ARG A 86 7.12 -8.36 -2.93
C ARG A 86 5.70 -8.59 -3.41
N TRP A 87 4.89 -7.55 -3.35
CA TRP A 87 3.49 -7.54 -3.73
C TRP A 87 3.29 -6.99 -5.13
N SER A 88 2.41 -7.62 -5.89
CA SER A 88 1.96 -7.09 -7.19
C SER A 88 0.46 -6.80 -7.12
N ALA A 89 0.02 -5.72 -7.78
CA ALA A 89 -1.39 -5.50 -8.01
C ALA A 89 -1.97 -6.61 -8.90
N THR A 90 -3.14 -7.14 -8.52
CA THR A 90 -3.87 -8.08 -9.36
C THR A 90 -4.55 -7.32 -10.50
N ARG A 91 -5.04 -8.05 -11.51
CA ARG A 91 -5.88 -7.45 -12.56
C ARG A 91 -7.13 -6.79 -11.98
N LEU A 92 -7.75 -7.41 -10.97
CA LEU A 92 -8.87 -6.84 -10.24
C LEU A 92 -8.45 -5.57 -9.49
N GLY A 93 -7.28 -5.61 -8.84
CA GLY A 93 -6.67 -4.46 -8.18
C GLY A 93 -6.55 -3.26 -9.08
N LEU A 94 -5.89 -3.41 -10.23
CA LEU A 94 -5.68 -2.32 -11.18
C LEU A 94 -7.00 -1.79 -11.75
N ALA A 95 -7.96 -2.67 -12.08
CA ALA A 95 -9.28 -2.26 -12.54
C ALA A 95 -10.03 -1.45 -11.47
N THR A 96 -10.03 -1.93 -10.22
CA THR A 96 -10.65 -1.25 -9.09
C THR A 96 -9.99 0.11 -8.82
N LEU A 97 -8.65 0.18 -8.91
CA LEU A 97 -7.91 1.42 -8.76
C LEU A 97 -8.23 2.43 -9.87
N ALA A 98 -8.47 1.96 -11.10
CA ALA A 98 -8.84 2.82 -12.23
C ALA A 98 -10.22 3.49 -12.04
N GLU A 99 -11.12 2.85 -11.29
CA GLU A 99 -12.39 3.44 -10.83
C GLU A 99 -12.19 4.43 -9.67
N GLY A 100 -11.02 4.38 -9.02
CA GLY A 100 -10.58 5.32 -8.00
C GLY A 100 -10.49 4.73 -6.60
N LYS A 101 -9.87 5.48 -5.68
CA LYS A 101 -9.67 5.07 -4.27
C LYS A 101 -10.96 4.75 -3.53
N ALA A 102 -12.08 5.36 -3.93
CA ALA A 102 -13.39 5.06 -3.36
C ALA A 102 -13.85 3.62 -3.67
N ALA A 103 -13.60 3.14 -4.90
CA ALA A 103 -13.90 1.77 -5.28
C ALA A 103 -13.04 0.76 -4.50
N VAL A 104 -11.76 1.10 -4.26
CA VAL A 104 -10.86 0.30 -3.42
C VAL A 104 -11.43 0.14 -2.00
N ARG A 105 -11.84 1.24 -1.37
CA ARG A 105 -12.46 1.20 -0.03
C ARG A 105 -13.74 0.39 0.01
N GLN A 106 -14.60 0.56 -1.00
CA GLN A 106 -15.83 -0.19 -1.09
C GLN A 106 -15.55 -1.70 -1.21
N ARG A 107 -14.59 -2.08 -2.05
CA ARG A 107 -14.18 -3.48 -2.21
C ARG A 107 -13.65 -4.09 -0.91
N ILE A 108 -12.85 -3.34 -0.15
CA ILE A 108 -12.39 -3.78 1.17
C ILE A 108 -13.58 -4.03 2.10
N LYS A 109 -14.48 -3.04 2.20
CA LYS A 109 -15.69 -3.14 3.02
C LYS A 109 -16.54 -4.37 2.68
N ASP A 110 -16.73 -4.65 1.39
CA ASP A 110 -17.52 -5.80 0.90
C ASP A 110 -16.90 -7.18 1.27
N ARG A 111 -15.61 -7.20 1.63
CA ARG A 111 -14.87 -8.41 1.98
C ARG A 111 -14.67 -8.58 3.47
N THR A 112 -14.63 -7.49 4.24
CA THR A 112 -14.44 -7.52 5.70
C THR A 112 -15.74 -7.54 6.51
N CYS A 113 -16.86 -7.09 5.93
CA CYS A 113 -18.14 -6.98 6.63
C CYS A 113 -19.18 -8.04 6.22
N ARG A 114 -18.74 -9.22 5.79
CA ARG A 114 -19.63 -10.35 5.49
C ARG A 114 -20.10 -11.08 6.74
#